data_AF-A0A3D0URZ1-F1
#
_entry.id   AF-A0A3D0URZ1-F1
#
_cell.length_a   1.000
_cell.length_b   1.000
_cell.length_c   1.000
_cell.angle_alpha   90.00
_cell.angle_beta   90.00
_cell.angle_gamma   90.00
#
_symmetry.space_group_name_H-M   'P 1'
#
loop_
_entity.id
_entity.type
_entity.pdbx_description
1 polymer ?
#
loop_
_entity_poly.entity_id
_entity_poly.type
_entity_poly.pdbx_seq_one_letter_code
_entity_poly.pdbx_strand_id
1 'polypeptide(L)'
;MFFLMNLRQDLETRGFLNQFTDEKLFDMYNQGGQSFYVGYDPSADSLQLGNMCTIMAAVNLMKYGNKCFFLVGGATGMIGDPSGRDSERSFLSEEKLRSNEAKIHAQIKSFLTRLHDEFGVNFEFEMVNNYDFYKNMNFLQFLGEVGKYITVNYMAAKESVKKRLTDPDKSISYTEFSYMLIQGYDFCKLYQDKGVKLQLGGSDQWGNVTTGIEITRKKLDAEVYGLTIPLITDASGKKFGKSE
;
A
#
# COMPACT_ATOMS: atom_id res chain seq x y z
N MET A 1 -7.18 27.71 0.44
CA MET A 1 -7.69 27.35 1.78
C MET A 1 -6.48 27.29 2.69
N PHE A 2 -6.33 28.23 3.63
CA PHE A 2 -5.24 28.17 4.61
C PHE A 2 -5.58 27.10 5.64
N PHE A 3 -4.86 25.98 5.63
CA PHE A 3 -4.95 25.01 6.73
C PHE A 3 -4.40 25.67 8.00
N LEU A 4 -5.13 25.55 9.11
CA LEU A 4 -4.71 26.07 10.42
C LEU A 4 -3.44 25.38 10.96
N MET A 5 -3.05 24.25 10.36
CA MET A 5 -1.93 23.40 10.74
C MET A 5 -1.19 22.95 9.47
N ASN A 6 0.11 22.65 9.58
CA ASN A 6 0.82 22.00 8.48
C ASN A 6 0.49 20.50 8.42
N LEU A 7 0.74 19.86 7.27
CA LEU A 7 0.40 18.46 7.01
C LEU A 7 0.93 17.51 8.09
N ARG A 8 2.18 17.68 8.52
CA ARG A 8 2.78 16.82 9.55
C ARG A 8 1.99 16.89 10.85
N GLN A 9 1.75 18.10 11.35
CA GLN A 9 1.02 18.35 12.59
C GLN A 9 -0.41 17.81 12.52
N ASP A 10 -1.07 17.95 11.36
CA ASP A 10 -2.42 17.44 11.14
C ASP A 10 -2.46 15.90 11.17
N LEU A 11 -1.51 15.24 10.51
CA LEU A 11 -1.39 13.77 10.56
C LEU A 11 -1.03 13.27 11.98
N GLU A 12 -0.12 13.95 12.67
CA GLU A 12 0.30 13.60 14.03
C GLU A 12 -0.86 13.74 15.03
N THR A 13 -1.56 14.87 14.99
CA THR A 13 -2.70 15.15 15.89
C THR A 13 -3.84 14.15 15.70
N ARG A 14 -4.00 13.64 14.48
CA ARG A 14 -5.00 12.60 14.17
C ARG A 14 -4.53 11.18 14.46
N GLY A 15 -3.28 10.98 14.87
CA GLY A 15 -2.70 9.66 15.10
C GLY A 15 -2.42 8.87 13.82
N PHE A 16 -2.18 9.54 12.68
CA PHE A 16 -1.86 8.90 11.40
C PHE A 16 -0.36 8.75 11.12
N LEU A 17 0.52 9.07 12.06
CA LEU A 17 1.96 8.84 11.91
C LEU A 17 2.41 7.62 12.70
N ASN A 18 3.05 6.67 12.02
CA ASN A 18 3.75 5.54 12.64
C ASN A 18 5.24 5.51 12.24
N GLN A 19 5.52 5.23 10.98
CA GLN A 19 6.89 5.23 10.43
C GLN A 19 6.92 5.99 9.11
N PHE A 20 7.98 6.73 8.87
CA PHE A 20 8.23 7.44 7.63
C PHE A 20 9.72 7.46 7.30
N THR A 21 10.08 7.66 6.03
CA THR A 21 11.48 7.55 5.59
C THR A 21 12.29 8.84 5.71
N ASP A 22 11.68 10.00 5.46
CA ASP A 22 12.37 11.30 5.49
C ASP A 22 11.36 12.41 5.82
N GLU A 23 11.79 13.40 6.60
CA GLU A 23 10.98 14.56 6.99
C GLU A 23 10.62 15.46 5.80
N LYS A 24 11.46 15.50 4.77
CA LYS A 24 11.23 16.30 3.54
C LYS A 24 9.90 15.98 2.86
N LEU A 25 9.38 14.76 3.04
CA LEU A 25 8.08 14.40 2.47
C LEU A 25 6.98 15.33 2.98
N PHE A 26 7.02 15.76 4.25
CA PHE A 26 5.95 16.60 4.78
C PHE A 26 5.95 17.98 4.14
N ASP A 27 7.12 18.56 3.91
CA ASP A 27 7.24 19.85 3.22
C ASP A 27 6.77 19.76 1.76
N MET A 28 7.14 18.67 1.07
CA MET A 28 6.73 18.41 -0.32
C MET A 28 5.21 18.28 -0.45
N TYR A 29 4.60 17.46 0.42
CA TYR A 29 3.16 17.18 0.35
C TYR A 29 2.31 18.30 0.99
N ASN A 30 2.87 19.13 1.86
CA ASN A 30 2.17 20.31 2.39
C ASN A 30 1.93 21.39 1.31
N GLN A 31 2.80 21.45 0.29
CA GLN A 31 2.65 22.39 -0.83
C GLN A 31 1.57 21.98 -1.84
N GLY A 32 1.18 20.70 -1.85
CA GLY A 32 0.26 20.14 -2.84
C GLY A 32 0.93 19.78 -4.18
N GLY A 33 0.11 19.28 -5.11
CA GLY A 33 0.55 18.90 -6.46
C GLY A 33 1.43 17.66 -6.55
N GLN A 34 1.71 16.98 -5.43
CA GLN A 34 2.46 15.73 -5.44
C GLN A 34 1.54 14.53 -5.68
N SER A 35 2.13 13.43 -6.14
CA SER A 35 1.43 12.17 -6.39
C SER A 35 1.87 11.09 -5.40
N PHE A 36 0.92 10.47 -4.72
CA PHE A 36 1.15 9.35 -3.81
C PHE A 36 0.20 8.20 -4.12
N TYR A 37 0.45 7.02 -3.57
CA TYR A 37 -0.46 5.89 -3.74
C TYR A 37 -0.69 5.11 -2.44
N VAL A 38 -1.81 4.40 -2.41
CA VAL A 38 -2.15 3.41 -1.39
C VAL A 38 -2.73 2.17 -2.08
N GLY A 39 -2.31 0.99 -1.64
CA GLY A 39 -2.69 -0.28 -2.23
C GLY A 39 -3.72 -1.06 -1.40
N TYR A 40 -4.64 -1.74 -2.08
CA TYR A 40 -5.64 -2.62 -1.48
C TYR A 40 -5.77 -3.94 -2.26
N ASP A 41 -5.46 -5.06 -1.60
CA ASP A 41 -5.72 -6.38 -2.15
C ASP A 41 -7.21 -6.75 -2.07
N PRO A 42 -7.83 -7.27 -3.15
CA PRO A 42 -9.24 -7.62 -3.18
C PRO A 42 -9.56 -8.98 -2.51
N SER A 43 -9.08 -9.18 -1.28
CA SER A 43 -9.26 -10.42 -0.51
C SER A 43 -10.70 -10.67 -0.05
N ALA A 44 -11.53 -9.63 -0.05
CA ALA A 44 -12.96 -9.69 0.27
C ALA A 44 -13.71 -8.79 -0.70
N ASP A 45 -15.04 -8.91 -0.72
CA ASP A 45 -15.89 -8.18 -1.65
C ASP A 45 -16.19 -6.73 -1.20
N SER A 46 -15.62 -6.31 -0.07
CA SER A 46 -15.73 -4.96 0.50
C SER A 46 -14.52 -4.66 1.39
N LEU A 47 -14.05 -3.42 1.36
CA LEU A 47 -13.12 -2.87 2.34
C LEU A 47 -13.80 -2.68 3.69
N GLN A 48 -13.02 -2.88 4.75
CA GLN A 48 -13.49 -2.83 6.14
C GLN A 48 -12.88 -1.64 6.89
N LEU A 49 -13.23 -1.50 8.18
CA LEU A 49 -12.78 -0.38 9.02
C LEU A 49 -11.25 -0.26 9.09
N GLY A 50 -10.52 -1.37 9.05
CA GLY A 50 -9.04 -1.32 8.99
C GLY A 50 -8.52 -0.58 7.75
N ASN A 51 -9.18 -0.75 6.60
CA ASN A 51 -8.83 -0.02 5.38
C ASN A 51 -9.25 1.46 5.48
N MET A 52 -10.38 1.74 6.14
CA MET A 52 -10.90 3.10 6.29
C MET A 52 -9.87 4.06 6.89
N CYS A 53 -9.08 3.63 7.88
CA CYS A 53 -8.04 4.50 8.47
C CYS A 53 -6.98 4.92 7.44
N THR A 54 -6.53 4.01 6.58
CA THR A 54 -5.60 4.35 5.49
C THR A 54 -6.26 5.25 4.44
N ILE A 55 -7.54 5.04 4.13
CA ILE A 55 -8.30 5.93 3.23
C ILE A 55 -8.40 7.34 3.84
N MET A 56 -8.67 7.44 5.14
CA MET A 56 -8.76 8.73 5.81
C MET A 56 -7.40 9.45 5.88
N ALA A 57 -6.30 8.72 6.08
CA ALA A 57 -4.96 9.30 5.95
C ALA A 57 -4.69 9.80 4.51
N ALA A 58 -5.10 9.04 3.49
CA ALA A 58 -5.04 9.49 2.10
C ALA A 58 -5.90 10.75 1.86
N VAL A 59 -7.11 10.81 2.43
CA VAL A 59 -7.97 12.01 2.37
C VAL A 59 -7.27 13.23 2.99
N ASN A 60 -6.53 13.06 4.09
CA ASN A 60 -5.77 14.16 4.66
C ASN A 60 -4.64 14.61 3.74
N LEU A 61 -3.92 13.72 3.08
CA LEU A 61 -2.94 14.11 2.05
C LEU A 61 -3.61 14.83 0.87
N MET A 62 -4.75 14.32 0.37
CA MET A 62 -5.47 14.93 -0.75
C MET A 62 -6.02 16.33 -0.43
N LYS A 63 -6.40 16.59 0.83
CA LYS A 63 -6.85 17.92 1.27
C LYS A 63 -5.81 19.01 1.02
N TYR A 64 -4.52 18.70 1.10
CA TYR A 64 -3.43 19.63 0.77
C TYR A 64 -3.19 19.77 -0.75
N GLY A 65 -4.08 19.24 -1.60
CA GLY A 65 -4.01 19.36 -3.05
C GLY A 65 -3.13 18.29 -3.72
N ASN A 66 -2.88 17.16 -3.06
CA ASN A 66 -2.12 16.05 -3.63
C ASN A 66 -3.04 15.06 -4.35
N LYS A 67 -2.52 14.39 -5.37
CA LYS A 67 -3.24 13.36 -6.12
C LYS A 67 -2.98 11.97 -5.55
N CYS A 68 -4.05 11.24 -5.23
CA CYS A 68 -3.96 9.85 -4.76
C CYS A 68 -4.16 8.85 -5.90
N PHE A 69 -3.27 7.88 -6.01
CA PHE A 69 -3.47 6.68 -6.83
C PHE A 69 -3.93 5.54 -5.92
N PHE A 70 -5.20 5.15 -6.07
CA PHE A 70 -5.76 4.00 -5.37
C PHE A 70 -5.49 2.74 -6.17
N LEU A 71 -4.47 2.00 -5.77
CA LEU A 71 -4.08 0.76 -6.42
C LEU A 71 -4.91 -0.41 -5.87
N VAL A 72 -5.62 -1.10 -6.76
CA VAL A 72 -6.27 -2.37 -6.45
C VAL A 72 -5.39 -3.51 -6.93
N GLY A 73 -5.15 -4.46 -6.03
CA GLY A 73 -4.19 -5.55 -6.19
C GLY A 73 -4.70 -6.71 -7.05
N GLY A 74 -4.97 -6.49 -8.34
CA GLY A 74 -5.44 -7.54 -9.24
C GLY A 74 -4.40 -8.65 -9.50
N ALA A 75 -3.11 -8.36 -9.41
CA ALA A 75 -2.03 -9.34 -9.43
C ALA A 75 -1.60 -9.78 -8.01
N THR A 76 -1.39 -8.84 -7.10
CA THR A 76 -0.98 -9.14 -5.71
C THR A 76 -2.03 -9.98 -4.97
N GLY A 77 -3.32 -9.75 -5.24
CA GLY A 77 -4.41 -10.54 -4.69
C GLY A 77 -4.45 -12.01 -5.16
N MET A 78 -3.77 -12.34 -6.28
CA MET A 78 -3.58 -13.73 -6.73
C MET A 78 -2.49 -14.46 -5.93
N ILE A 79 -1.64 -13.72 -5.20
CA ILE A 79 -0.46 -14.22 -4.48
C ILE A 79 -0.73 -14.24 -2.98
N GLY A 80 -1.24 -13.12 -2.44
CA GLY A 80 -1.54 -12.95 -1.02
C GLY A 80 -0.36 -12.41 -0.21
N ASP A 81 -0.58 -11.29 0.48
CA ASP A 81 0.41 -10.68 1.38
C ASP A 81 0.58 -11.51 2.68
N PRO A 82 1.81 -11.97 3.00
CA PRO A 82 2.10 -12.64 4.27
C PRO A 82 2.24 -11.69 5.47
N SER A 83 2.30 -10.37 5.26
CA SER A 83 2.61 -9.40 6.30
C SER A 83 1.57 -9.39 7.43
N GLY A 84 2.03 -9.52 8.68
CA GLY A 84 1.17 -9.54 9.86
C GLY A 84 0.28 -10.78 9.98
N ARG A 85 0.63 -11.90 9.33
CA ARG A 85 -0.11 -13.17 9.35
C ARG A 85 0.77 -14.35 9.75
N ASP A 86 0.20 -15.27 10.51
CA ASP A 86 0.87 -16.50 10.96
C ASP A 86 0.62 -17.72 10.05
N SER A 87 -0.40 -17.66 9.19
CA SER A 87 -0.81 -18.75 8.30
C SER A 87 -0.87 -18.30 6.84
N GLU A 88 -0.72 -19.25 5.92
CA GLU A 88 -0.83 -19.02 4.48
C GLU A 88 -2.25 -18.59 4.06
N ARG A 89 -2.35 -17.76 3.02
CA ARG A 89 -3.66 -17.33 2.48
C ARG A 89 -4.33 -18.43 1.66
N SER A 90 -5.66 -18.48 1.76
CA SER A 90 -6.48 -19.21 0.78
C SER A 90 -6.60 -18.38 -0.49
N PHE A 91 -6.26 -18.99 -1.63
CA PHE A 91 -6.37 -18.36 -2.94
C PHE A 91 -7.84 -18.22 -3.36
N LEU A 92 -8.20 -17.04 -3.87
CA LEU A 92 -9.50 -16.82 -4.50
C LEU A 92 -9.46 -17.29 -5.96
N SER A 93 -10.60 -17.74 -6.49
CA SER A 93 -10.72 -17.92 -7.94
C SER A 93 -10.57 -16.57 -8.66
N GLU A 94 -10.08 -16.59 -9.89
CA GLU A 94 -9.92 -15.37 -10.67
C GLU A 94 -11.26 -14.61 -10.82
N GLU A 95 -12.36 -15.32 -11.09
CA GLU A 95 -13.70 -14.74 -11.15
C GLU A 95 -14.06 -13.98 -9.86
N LYS A 96 -13.81 -14.59 -8.70
CA LYS A 96 -14.09 -13.97 -7.41
C LYS A 96 -13.19 -12.76 -7.18
N LEU A 97 -11.91 -12.86 -7.55
CA LEU A 97 -10.96 -11.76 -7.43
C LEU A 97 -11.39 -10.55 -8.27
N ARG A 98 -11.80 -10.76 -9.53
CA ARG A 98 -12.31 -9.70 -10.42
C ARG A 98 -13.60 -9.08 -9.89
N SER A 99 -14.50 -9.91 -9.35
CA SER A 99 -15.74 -9.43 -8.71
C SER A 99 -15.43 -8.52 -7.51
N ASN A 100 -14.50 -8.93 -6.64
CA ASN A 100 -14.08 -8.16 -5.48
C ASN A 100 -13.38 -6.85 -5.89
N GLU A 101 -12.51 -6.90 -6.90
CA GLU A 101 -11.81 -5.74 -7.46
C GLU A 101 -12.82 -4.65 -7.90
N ALA A 102 -13.83 -5.02 -8.68
CA ALA A 102 -14.86 -4.10 -9.15
C ALA A 102 -15.66 -3.47 -8.00
N LYS A 103 -16.00 -4.25 -6.98
CA LYS A 103 -16.71 -3.76 -5.80
C LYS A 103 -15.88 -2.80 -4.95
N ILE A 104 -14.61 -3.10 -4.74
CA ILE A 104 -13.68 -2.21 -4.01
C ILE A 104 -13.50 -0.89 -4.74
N HIS A 105 -13.33 -0.94 -6.06
CA HIS A 105 -13.26 0.27 -6.89
C HIS A 105 -14.53 1.12 -6.74
N ALA A 106 -15.71 0.50 -6.87
CA ALA A 106 -16.99 1.20 -6.68
C ALA A 106 -17.14 1.79 -5.27
N GLN A 107 -16.70 1.07 -4.25
CA GLN A 107 -16.77 1.50 -2.86
C GLN A 107 -15.91 2.74 -2.58
N ILE A 108 -14.64 2.73 -3.01
CA ILE A 108 -13.73 3.89 -2.86
C ILE A 108 -14.29 5.10 -3.59
N LYS A 109 -14.70 4.93 -4.86
CA LYS A 109 -15.27 6.02 -5.66
C LYS A 109 -16.51 6.60 -4.99
N SER A 110 -17.44 5.75 -4.57
CA SER A 110 -18.66 6.17 -3.89
C SER A 110 -18.39 6.89 -2.56
N PHE A 111 -17.40 6.44 -1.79
CA PHE A 111 -17.00 7.10 -0.56
C PHE A 111 -16.44 8.50 -0.81
N LEU A 112 -15.52 8.66 -1.76
CA LEU A 112 -14.92 9.97 -2.10
C LEU A 112 -15.95 10.93 -2.70
N THR A 113 -16.87 10.44 -3.55
CA THR A 113 -17.98 11.25 -4.06
C THR A 113 -18.87 11.76 -2.93
N ARG A 114 -19.24 10.91 -1.97
CA ARG A 114 -20.05 11.36 -0.82
C ARG A 114 -19.33 12.40 0.04
N LEU A 115 -18.02 12.23 0.27
CA LEU A 115 -17.24 13.24 0.99
C LEU A 115 -17.19 14.58 0.24
N HIS A 116 -17.13 14.54 -1.10
CA HIS A 116 -17.25 15.75 -1.92
C HIS A 116 -18.62 16.39 -1.75
N ASP A 117 -19.70 15.63 -1.89
CA ASP A 117 -21.08 16.13 -1.81
C ASP A 117 -21.39 16.75 -0.44
N GLU A 118 -20.86 16.15 0.64
CA GLU A 118 -21.13 16.57 2.02
C GLU A 118 -20.28 17.78 2.45
N PHE A 119 -19.01 17.83 2.03
CA PHE A 119 -18.05 18.84 2.53
C PHE A 119 -17.54 19.81 1.46
N GLY A 120 -17.96 19.67 0.21
CA GLY A 120 -17.52 20.52 -0.91
C GLY A 120 -16.03 20.39 -1.26
N VAL A 121 -15.36 19.32 -0.84
CA VAL A 121 -13.92 19.13 -1.07
C VAL A 121 -13.72 18.36 -2.37
N ASN A 122 -12.94 18.92 -3.30
CA ASN A 122 -12.52 18.20 -4.51
C ASN A 122 -11.28 17.36 -4.20
N PHE A 123 -11.37 16.05 -4.45
CA PHE A 123 -10.24 15.13 -4.33
C PHE A 123 -9.76 14.72 -5.71
N GLU A 124 -8.48 14.92 -6.00
CA GLU A 124 -7.86 14.35 -7.19
C GLU A 124 -7.43 12.91 -6.91
N PHE A 125 -8.02 11.96 -7.63
CA PHE A 125 -7.64 10.57 -7.50
C PHE A 125 -7.74 9.80 -8.82
N GLU A 126 -7.00 8.70 -8.90
CA GLU A 126 -7.04 7.75 -10.01
C GLU A 126 -7.02 6.33 -9.48
N MET A 127 -7.85 5.47 -10.06
CA MET A 127 -7.93 4.06 -9.70
C MET A 127 -7.01 3.28 -10.64
N VAL A 128 -6.12 2.47 -10.08
CA VAL A 128 -5.09 1.72 -10.83
C VAL A 128 -5.18 0.26 -10.47
N ASN A 129 -4.91 -0.64 -11.42
CA ASN A 129 -4.83 -2.07 -11.16
C ASN A 129 -3.42 -2.59 -11.52
N ASN A 130 -2.72 -3.18 -10.55
CA ASN A 130 -1.38 -3.71 -10.80
C ASN A 130 -1.38 -4.93 -11.74
N TYR A 131 -2.52 -5.57 -11.98
CA TYR A 131 -2.65 -6.60 -13.02
C TYR A 131 -2.20 -6.09 -14.39
N ASP A 132 -2.43 -4.81 -14.70
CA ASP A 132 -1.99 -4.21 -15.96
C ASP A 132 -0.46 -4.12 -16.10
N PHE A 133 0.27 -4.13 -14.97
CA PHE A 133 1.73 -4.11 -14.98
C PHE A 133 2.32 -5.49 -15.31
N TYR A 134 1.61 -6.57 -14.94
CA TYR A 134 2.13 -7.93 -14.99
C TYR A 134 1.49 -8.83 -16.04
N LYS A 135 0.30 -8.51 -16.58
CA LYS A 135 -0.47 -9.41 -17.47
C LYS A 135 0.30 -9.90 -18.71
N ASN A 136 1.30 -9.14 -19.17
CA ASN A 136 2.15 -9.49 -20.31
C ASN A 136 3.60 -9.80 -19.92
N MET A 137 3.89 -9.87 -18.61
CA MET A 137 5.22 -10.15 -18.08
C MET A 137 5.34 -11.65 -17.78
N ASN A 138 6.18 -12.34 -18.54
CA ASN A 138 6.48 -13.74 -18.24
C ASN A 138 7.44 -13.87 -17.05
N PHE A 139 7.58 -15.08 -16.51
CA PHE A 139 8.40 -15.33 -15.33
C PHE A 139 9.88 -14.95 -15.53
N LEU A 140 10.47 -15.21 -16.69
CA LEU A 140 11.88 -14.86 -16.96
C LEU A 140 12.07 -13.34 -17.01
N GLN A 141 11.12 -12.62 -17.61
CA GLN A 141 11.09 -11.16 -17.59
C GLN A 141 10.96 -10.65 -16.16
N PHE A 142 10.07 -11.22 -15.34
CA PHE A 142 9.94 -10.82 -13.93
C PHE A 142 11.25 -10.97 -13.15
N LEU A 143 11.97 -12.09 -13.32
CA LEU A 143 13.27 -12.28 -12.66
C LEU A 143 14.30 -11.22 -13.08
N GLY A 144 14.35 -10.84 -14.37
CA GLY A 144 15.26 -9.82 -14.89
C GLY A 144 14.86 -8.38 -14.59
N GLU A 145 13.55 -8.09 -14.60
CA GLU A 145 12.98 -6.76 -14.41
C GLU A 145 12.82 -6.38 -12.93
N VAL A 146 12.66 -7.38 -12.05
CA VAL A 146 12.35 -7.19 -10.63
C VAL A 146 13.32 -7.99 -9.76
N GLY A 147 13.39 -9.30 -9.95
CA GLY A 147 14.07 -10.23 -9.05
C GLY A 147 15.55 -9.92 -8.79
N LYS A 148 16.29 -9.42 -9.80
CA LYS A 148 17.72 -9.12 -9.67
C LYS A 148 18.07 -7.98 -8.70
N TYR A 149 17.12 -7.12 -8.36
CA TYR A 149 17.40 -5.92 -7.56
C TYR A 149 17.36 -6.18 -6.04
N ILE A 150 16.71 -7.25 -5.61
CA ILE A 150 16.50 -7.59 -4.22
C ILE A 150 17.08 -8.98 -3.93
N THR A 151 18.03 -9.04 -3.00
CA THR A 151 18.67 -10.31 -2.59
C THR A 151 17.77 -11.12 -1.66
N VAL A 152 17.91 -12.44 -1.67
CA VAL A 152 17.22 -13.33 -0.72
C VAL A 152 17.53 -12.96 0.74
N ASN A 153 18.77 -12.61 1.08
CA ASN A 153 19.15 -12.20 2.44
C ASN A 153 18.36 -10.97 2.91
N TYR A 154 18.18 -9.98 2.04
CA TYR A 154 17.36 -8.80 2.32
C TYR A 154 15.90 -9.20 2.59
N MET A 155 15.32 -10.07 1.77
CA MET A 155 13.93 -10.51 1.91
C MET A 155 13.72 -11.28 3.22
N ALA A 156 14.61 -12.23 3.52
CA ALA A 156 14.55 -13.06 4.73
C ALA A 156 14.74 -12.25 6.04
N ALA A 157 15.40 -11.10 5.96
CA ALA A 157 15.60 -10.22 7.11
C ALA A 157 14.35 -9.38 7.46
N LYS A 158 13.37 -9.26 6.56
CA LYS A 158 12.14 -8.49 6.83
C LYS A 158 11.32 -9.17 7.91
N GLU A 159 10.85 -8.39 8.89
CA GLU A 159 10.14 -8.93 10.06
C GLU A 159 8.88 -9.72 9.69
N SER A 160 8.17 -9.28 8.63
CA SER A 160 6.98 -9.96 8.09
C SER A 160 7.24 -11.40 7.65
N VAL A 161 8.46 -11.71 7.21
CA VAL A 161 8.86 -13.03 6.72
C VAL A 161 9.70 -13.78 7.74
N LYS A 162 10.61 -13.09 8.42
CA LYS A 162 11.55 -13.66 9.38
C LYS A 162 10.84 -14.54 10.41
N LYS A 163 9.71 -14.08 10.95
CA LYS A 163 8.92 -14.83 11.94
C LYS A 163 8.47 -16.21 11.43
N ARG A 164 8.08 -16.31 10.16
CA ARG A 164 7.65 -17.58 9.53
C ARG A 164 8.83 -18.47 9.12
N LEU A 165 9.98 -17.89 8.84
CA LEU A 165 11.19 -18.66 8.49
C LEU A 165 11.89 -19.27 9.71
N THR A 166 11.81 -18.62 10.88
CA THR A 166 12.51 -19.07 12.09
C THR A 166 11.69 -19.97 13.00
N ASP A 167 10.37 -19.98 12.82
CA ASP A 167 9.44 -20.79 13.61
C ASP A 167 9.30 -22.18 12.98
N PRO A 168 9.71 -23.28 13.65
CA PRO A 168 9.67 -24.63 13.08
C PRO A 168 8.27 -25.13 12.70
N ASP A 169 7.23 -24.57 13.31
CA ASP A 169 5.84 -24.95 13.07
C ASP A 169 5.18 -24.11 11.97
N LYS A 170 5.92 -23.14 11.42
CA LYS A 170 5.47 -22.28 10.32
C LYS A 170 6.33 -22.51 9.08
N SER A 171 5.73 -22.20 7.93
CA SER A 171 6.42 -22.17 6.65
C SER A 171 5.99 -20.93 5.89
N ILE A 172 6.73 -20.56 4.85
CA ILE A 172 6.30 -19.57 3.87
C ILE A 172 6.57 -20.13 2.48
N SER A 173 5.55 -20.15 1.62
CA SER A 173 5.71 -20.61 0.24
C SER A 173 6.50 -19.59 -0.58
N TYR A 174 7.13 -20.04 -1.66
CA TYR A 174 7.81 -19.11 -2.58
C TYR A 174 6.83 -18.08 -3.16
N THR A 175 5.57 -18.48 -3.37
CA THR A 175 4.48 -17.61 -3.79
C THR A 175 4.34 -16.41 -2.85
N GLU A 176 4.08 -16.63 -1.55
CA GLU A 176 3.97 -15.54 -0.58
C GLU A 176 5.31 -14.80 -0.35
N PHE A 177 6.43 -15.52 -0.38
CA PHE A 177 7.76 -14.91 -0.25
C PHE A 177 8.05 -13.91 -1.37
N SER A 178 7.57 -14.18 -2.59
CA SER A 178 7.73 -13.31 -3.76
C SER A 178 6.84 -12.05 -3.72
N TYR A 179 5.82 -12.02 -2.87
CA TYR A 179 4.83 -10.93 -2.79
C TYR A 179 5.50 -9.55 -2.62
N MET A 180 6.52 -9.44 -1.76
CA MET A 180 7.20 -8.17 -1.52
C MET A 180 7.90 -7.58 -2.76
N LEU A 181 8.31 -8.45 -3.70
CA LEU A 181 8.90 -8.02 -4.97
C LEU A 181 7.85 -7.40 -5.88
N ILE A 182 6.65 -7.99 -5.90
CA ILE A 182 5.51 -7.53 -6.70
C ILE A 182 5.05 -6.17 -6.16
N GLN A 183 4.71 -6.06 -4.87
CA GLN A 183 4.32 -4.76 -4.30
C GLN A 183 5.45 -3.72 -4.40
N GLY A 184 6.71 -4.13 -4.25
CA GLY A 184 7.84 -3.23 -4.42
C GLY A 184 7.97 -2.71 -5.85
N TYR A 185 7.75 -3.56 -6.86
CA TYR A 185 7.78 -3.15 -8.26
C TYR A 185 6.58 -2.28 -8.65
N ASP A 186 5.42 -2.44 -7.99
CA ASP A 186 4.29 -1.53 -8.16
C ASP A 186 4.68 -0.08 -7.87
N PHE A 187 5.47 0.16 -6.81
CA PHE A 187 5.97 1.51 -6.51
C PHE A 187 6.87 2.02 -7.65
N CYS A 188 7.79 1.18 -8.11
CA CYS A 188 8.69 1.54 -9.20
C CYS A 188 7.93 1.89 -10.49
N LYS A 189 6.88 1.13 -10.84
CA LYS A 189 6.05 1.39 -12.02
C LYS A 189 5.20 2.65 -11.86
N LEU A 190 4.60 2.86 -10.70
CA LEU A 190 3.83 4.08 -10.43
C LEU A 190 4.71 5.34 -10.42
N TYR A 191 5.95 5.24 -9.92
CA TYR A 191 6.91 6.33 -10.06
C TYR A 191 7.21 6.62 -11.54
N GLN A 192 7.56 5.59 -12.31
CA GLN A 192 7.91 5.73 -13.72
C GLN A 192 6.76 6.28 -14.58
N ASP A 193 5.54 5.75 -14.40
CA ASP A 193 4.43 6.02 -15.31
C ASP A 193 3.59 7.22 -14.86
N LYS A 194 3.58 7.53 -13.56
CA LYS A 194 2.67 8.51 -12.95
C LYS A 194 3.37 9.52 -12.03
N GLY A 195 4.69 9.45 -11.87
CA GLY A 195 5.44 10.38 -11.01
C GLY A 195 5.13 10.23 -9.52
N VAL A 196 4.60 9.07 -9.10
CA VAL A 196 4.26 8.80 -7.70
C VAL A 196 5.52 8.72 -6.84
N LYS A 197 5.61 9.57 -5.82
CA LYS A 197 6.81 9.67 -4.94
C LYS A 197 6.59 9.17 -3.53
N LEU A 198 5.36 8.84 -3.12
CA LEU A 198 5.05 8.37 -1.77
C LEU A 198 4.15 7.14 -1.82
N GLN A 199 4.51 6.12 -1.05
CA GLN A 199 3.61 5.02 -0.71
C GLN A 199 3.08 5.21 0.71
N LEU A 200 1.76 5.26 0.84
CA LEU A 200 1.04 5.22 2.11
C LEU A 200 0.59 3.77 2.40
N GLY A 201 0.76 3.32 3.65
CA GLY A 201 0.31 1.99 4.07
C GLY A 201 -0.05 1.88 5.55
N GLY A 202 -0.52 0.71 5.99
CA GLY A 202 -0.60 0.36 7.41
C GLY A 202 0.78 0.01 7.97
N SER A 203 0.95 -0.02 9.30
CA SER A 203 2.24 -0.34 9.92
C SER A 203 2.77 -1.74 9.58
N ASP A 204 1.88 -2.68 9.26
CA ASP A 204 2.24 -4.02 8.77
C ASP A 204 2.86 -4.00 7.36
N GLN A 205 2.73 -2.91 6.61
CA GLN A 205 3.24 -2.77 5.24
C GLN A 205 4.68 -2.23 5.15
N TRP A 206 5.31 -1.85 6.27
CA TRP A 206 6.62 -1.19 6.25
C TRP A 206 7.70 -1.97 5.47
N GLY A 207 7.70 -3.30 5.60
CA GLY A 207 8.62 -4.17 4.88
C GLY A 207 8.46 -4.09 3.35
N ASN A 208 7.22 -4.07 2.86
CA ASN A 208 6.91 -3.98 1.44
C ASN A 208 7.16 -2.56 0.91
N VAL A 209 6.77 -1.53 1.68
CA VAL A 209 7.01 -0.11 1.36
C VAL A 209 8.50 0.15 1.14
N THR A 210 9.33 -0.23 2.10
CA THR A 210 10.80 -0.05 2.01
C THR A 210 11.42 -0.86 0.88
N THR A 211 10.84 -2.00 0.53
CA THR A 211 11.27 -2.79 -0.64
C THR A 211 10.97 -2.06 -1.94
N GLY A 212 9.82 -1.40 -2.06
CA GLY A 212 9.50 -0.57 -3.22
C GLY A 212 10.44 0.63 -3.38
N ILE A 213 10.82 1.26 -2.27
CA ILE A 213 11.82 2.34 -2.25
C ILE A 213 13.17 1.82 -2.76
N GLU A 214 13.61 0.67 -2.27
CA GLU A 214 14.88 0.07 -2.64
C GLU A 214 14.92 -0.38 -4.12
N ILE A 215 13.83 -0.96 -4.64
CA ILE A 215 13.71 -1.32 -6.07
C ILE A 215 13.76 -0.04 -6.92
N THR A 216 12.99 0.98 -6.56
CA THR A 216 12.94 2.24 -7.32
C THR A 216 14.31 2.92 -7.37
N ARG A 217 15.01 2.98 -6.23
CA ARG A 217 16.39 3.48 -6.15
C ARG A 217 17.35 2.68 -7.03
N LYS A 218 17.36 1.35 -6.93
CA LYS A 218 18.32 0.52 -7.69
C LYS A 218 18.05 0.46 -9.19
N LYS A 219 16.78 0.52 -9.60
CA LYS A 219 16.37 0.37 -11.00
C LYS A 219 16.37 1.71 -11.74
N LEU A 220 15.94 2.78 -11.08
CA LEU A 220 15.68 4.08 -11.71
C LEU A 220 16.55 5.22 -11.16
N ASP A 221 17.40 4.96 -10.16
CA ASP A 221 18.19 5.97 -9.45
C ASP A 221 17.33 7.13 -8.92
N ALA A 222 16.14 6.79 -8.44
CA ALA A 222 15.12 7.73 -8.03
C ALA A 222 14.86 7.68 -6.52
N GLU A 223 14.71 8.88 -5.93
CA GLU A 223 14.31 9.05 -4.53
C GLU A 223 12.79 9.06 -4.40
N VAL A 224 12.27 8.15 -3.59
CA VAL A 224 10.86 8.01 -3.25
C VAL A 224 10.69 7.69 -1.75
N TYR A 225 9.50 7.92 -1.23
CA TYR A 225 9.24 7.99 0.20
C TYR A 225 8.19 6.97 0.66
N GLY A 226 8.25 6.60 1.93
CA GLY A 226 7.27 5.74 2.59
C GLY A 226 6.66 6.44 3.79
N LEU A 227 5.36 6.26 4.00
CA LEU A 227 4.64 6.66 5.20
C LEU A 227 3.69 5.53 5.61
N THR A 228 3.69 5.18 6.89
CA THR A 228 2.73 4.24 7.46
C THR A 228 1.94 4.86 8.57
N ILE A 229 0.70 4.40 8.72
CA ILE A 229 -0.17 4.74 9.84
C ILE A 229 -0.18 3.59 10.87
N PRO A 230 -0.47 3.86 12.15
CA PRO A 230 -0.60 2.82 13.16
C PRO A 230 -1.73 1.83 12.82
N LEU A 231 -1.58 0.58 13.24
CA LEU A 231 -2.71 -0.34 13.28
C LEU A 231 -3.69 0.10 14.35
N ILE A 232 -4.99 0.07 14.02
CA ILE A 232 -6.04 0.33 15.01
C ILE A 232 -6.12 -0.88 15.93
N THR A 233 -5.98 -0.64 17.23
CA THR A 233 -6.14 -1.64 18.28
C THR A 233 -7.23 -1.22 19.24
N ASP A 234 -7.88 -2.19 19.88
CA ASP A 234 -8.70 -1.91 21.06
C ASP A 234 -7.81 -1.61 22.29
N ALA A 235 -8.44 -1.30 23.42
CA ALA A 235 -7.74 -1.01 24.68
C ALA A 235 -6.93 -2.18 25.23
N SER A 236 -7.17 -3.41 24.76
CA SER A 236 -6.39 -4.61 25.12
C SER A 236 -5.18 -4.82 24.20
N GLY A 237 -5.04 -4.02 23.14
CA GLY A 237 -4.00 -4.17 22.12
C GLY A 237 -4.35 -5.15 21.00
N LYS A 238 -5.57 -5.71 20.96
CA LYS A 238 -6.01 -6.60 19.88
C LYS A 238 -6.33 -5.76 18.64
N LYS A 239 -5.87 -6.21 17.46
CA LYS A 239 -6.15 -5.56 16.17
C LYS A 239 -7.65 -5.44 15.95
N PHE A 240 -8.12 -4.21 15.76
CA PHE A 240 -9.53 -3.87 15.58
C PHE A 240 -10.04 -4.43 14.23
N GLY A 241 -11.28 -4.93 14.19
CA GLY A 241 -11.90 -5.46 12.97
C GLY A 241 -11.75 -6.97 12.73
N LYS A 242 -11.09 -7.72 13.62
CA LYS A 242 -11.34 -9.17 13.75
C LYS A 242 -12.43 -9.39 14.80
N SER A 243 -13.70 -9.33 14.39
CA SER A 243 -14.75 -10.00 15.17
C SER A 243 -14.51 -11.51 15.07
N GLU A 244 -14.58 -12.21 16.20
CA GLU A 244 -14.71 -13.67 16.21
C GLU A 244 -16.02 -14.12 15.57
#